data_AF-A0A7C3SGW5-F1
#
_entry.id   AF-A0A7C3SGW5-F1
#
_cell.length_a   1.000
_cell.length_b   1.000
_cell.length_c   1.000
_cell.angle_alpha   90.00
_cell.angle_beta   90.00
_cell.angle_gamma   90.00
#
_symmetry.space_group_name_H-M   'P 1'
#
loop_
_entity.id
_entity.type
_entity.pdbx_description
1 polymer ?
#
loop_
_entity_poly.entity_id
_entity_poly.type
_entity_poly.pdbx_seq_one_letter_code
_entity_poly.pdbx_strand_id
1 'polypeptide(L)'
;MPAEAGSTWYFIFPWLVAVAGSIAALVFAWRFFQTMMQAPEGNERMREIAGYVRTAANAYLWQQYKVVAGFFVIIFILLAIAAFGLEVQSKWVPFAFLTGGFFSGLAGWCGMKTATWASSRTAEAAKNSLNQGLQVAFRSGAVMGLTVVGLGLLDICMWFAILYWVIGWFGYTMTLEQITVTMLCFGMGASSQALFARVGGGIYTKGADVGADLVGKVEAGIPEDDPRNPAVIADNVGDNVGDVAGMGA
;
A
#
# COMPACT_ATOMS: atom_id res chain seq x y z
N MET A 1 -12.22 -5.82 46.22
CA MET A 1 -10.83 -6.32 46.27
C MET A 1 -10.11 -5.74 45.07
N PRO A 2 -8.97 -5.06 45.25
CA PRO A 2 -8.31 -4.33 44.18
C PRO A 2 -7.76 -5.34 43.17
N ALA A 3 -8.14 -5.19 41.90
CA ALA A 3 -7.59 -6.00 40.82
C ALA A 3 -6.08 -5.77 40.76
N GLU A 4 -5.31 -6.84 40.94
CA GLU A 4 -3.86 -6.84 40.97
C GLU A 4 -3.30 -6.22 39.68
N ALA A 5 -2.37 -5.27 39.84
CA ALA A 5 -1.62 -4.62 38.78
C ALA A 5 -0.81 -5.62 37.90
N GLY A 6 -0.76 -6.90 38.26
CA GLY A 6 -0.15 -7.97 37.48
C GLY A 6 -0.99 -8.48 36.29
N SER A 7 -2.31 -8.25 36.25
CA SER A 7 -3.17 -8.79 35.18
C SER A 7 -3.19 -7.95 33.89
N THR A 8 -3.04 -6.63 34.01
CA THR A 8 -3.13 -5.71 32.87
C THR A 8 -1.83 -5.66 32.05
N TRP A 9 -0.69 -5.95 32.69
CA TRP A 9 0.62 -5.92 32.04
C TRP A 9 0.75 -6.94 30.90
N TYR A 10 0.11 -8.10 31.01
CA TYR A 10 0.06 -9.12 29.95
C TYR A 10 -0.60 -8.63 28.65
N PHE A 11 -1.49 -7.63 28.72
CA PHE A 11 -2.13 -7.04 27.55
C PHE A 11 -1.36 -5.80 27.05
N ILE A 12 -0.86 -4.98 27.97
CA ILE A 12 -0.18 -3.73 27.65
C ILE A 12 1.19 -3.99 27.02
N PHE A 13 1.96 -4.96 27.53
CA PHE A 13 3.30 -5.22 27.05
C PHE A 13 3.35 -5.67 25.58
N PRO A 14 2.58 -6.69 25.13
CA PRO A 14 2.55 -7.08 23.72
C PRO A 14 2.04 -5.97 22.81
N TRP A 15 1.06 -5.18 23.26
CA TRP A 15 0.56 -4.03 22.51
C TRP A 15 1.64 -2.95 22.34
N LEU A 16 2.38 -2.61 23.39
CA LEU A 16 3.50 -1.66 23.30
C LEU A 16 4.60 -2.15 22.36
N VAL A 17 4.93 -3.45 22.39
CA VAL A 17 5.90 -4.05 21.47
C VAL A 17 5.41 -3.95 20.03
N ALA A 18 4.12 -4.22 19.78
CA ALA A 18 3.52 -4.11 18.44
C ALA A 18 3.55 -2.66 17.93
N VAL A 19 3.17 -1.68 18.77
CA VAL A 19 3.25 -0.25 18.43
C VAL A 19 4.68 0.17 18.16
N ALA A 20 5.63 -0.16 19.04
CA ALA A 20 7.04 0.16 18.86
C ALA A 20 7.60 -0.47 17.57
N GLY A 21 7.24 -1.72 17.28
CA GLY A 21 7.61 -2.42 16.05
C GLY A 21 7.03 -1.75 14.80
N SER A 22 5.76 -1.33 14.83
CA SER A 22 5.12 -0.62 13.72
C SER A 22 5.81 0.72 13.42
N ILE A 23 6.12 1.50 14.46
CA ILE A 23 6.83 2.78 14.33
C ILE A 23 8.24 2.55 13.82
N ALA A 24 8.96 1.56 14.37
CA ALA A 24 10.29 1.21 13.90
C ALA A 24 10.27 0.84 12.40
N ALA A 25 9.32 0.02 11.95
CA ALA A 25 9.18 -0.34 10.55
C ALA A 25 9.01 0.90 9.66
N LEU A 26 8.11 1.83 10.02
CA LEU A 26 7.90 3.07 9.27
C LEU A 26 9.14 3.99 9.27
N VAL A 27 9.86 4.07 10.39
CA VAL A 27 11.11 4.84 10.48
C VAL A 27 12.19 4.24 9.58
N PHE A 28 12.33 2.90 9.55
CA PHE A 28 13.27 2.23 8.66
C PHE A 28 12.86 2.35 7.20
N ALA A 29 11.55 2.27 6.88
CA ALA A 29 11.03 2.53 5.54
C ALA A 29 11.43 3.93 5.07
N TRP A 30 11.22 4.95 5.91
CA TRP A 30 11.63 6.32 5.62
C TRP A 30 13.14 6.46 5.42
N ARG A 31 13.96 5.85 6.29
CA ARG A 31 15.43 5.89 6.15
C ARG A 31 15.91 5.23 4.86
N PHE A 32 15.34 4.09 4.47
CA PHE A 32 15.68 3.44 3.21
C PHE A 32 15.24 4.26 2.01
N PHE A 33 14.06 4.89 2.08
CA PHE A 33 13.62 5.84 1.07
C PHE A 33 14.60 7.00 0.90
N GLN A 34 15.00 7.66 2.01
CA GLN A 34 15.97 8.75 1.97
C GLN A 34 17.33 8.31 1.40
N THR A 35 17.83 7.15 1.82
CA THR A 35 19.10 6.61 1.32
C THR A 35 19.02 6.30 -0.17
N MET A 36 17.88 5.77 -0.64
CA MET A 36 17.65 5.53 -2.07
C MET A 36 17.58 6.85 -2.84
N MET A 37 16.90 7.86 -2.31
CA MET A 37 16.78 9.18 -2.96
C MET A 37 18.12 9.91 -3.13
N GLN A 38 19.13 9.62 -2.31
CA GLN A 38 20.50 10.14 -2.45
C GLN A 38 21.25 9.55 -3.64
N ALA A 39 20.83 8.41 -4.19
CA ALA A 39 21.43 7.85 -5.39
C ALA A 39 21.13 8.73 -6.62
N PRO A 40 22.07 8.87 -7.56
CA PRO A 40 21.88 9.69 -8.75
C PRO A 40 20.77 9.13 -9.64
N GLU A 41 19.92 10.01 -10.19
CA GLU A 41 18.85 9.63 -11.14
C GLU A 41 19.38 9.30 -12.55
N GLY A 42 20.69 9.34 -12.76
CA GLY A 42 21.32 9.19 -14.06
C GLY A 42 21.31 10.45 -14.91
N ASN A 43 21.46 10.24 -16.22
CA ASN A 43 21.57 11.30 -17.22
C ASN A 43 20.21 11.95 -17.54
N GLU A 44 20.23 13.00 -18.36
CA GLU A 44 19.02 13.76 -18.72
C GLU A 44 17.94 12.88 -19.37
N ARG A 45 18.34 11.97 -20.27
CA ARG A 45 17.41 11.07 -20.95
C ARG A 45 16.75 10.08 -19.99
N MET A 46 17.49 9.54 -19.02
CA MET A 46 16.94 8.65 -17.98
C MET A 46 15.90 9.38 -17.13
N ARG A 47 16.20 10.63 -16.74
CA ARG A 47 15.28 11.46 -15.94
C ARG A 47 14.00 11.79 -16.69
N GLU A 48 14.12 12.09 -17.98
CA GLU A 48 13.00 12.37 -18.88
C GLU A 48 12.06 11.16 -18.98
N ILE A 49 12.59 9.98 -19.32
CA ILE A 49 11.80 8.74 -19.45
C ILE A 49 11.13 8.39 -18.12
N ALA A 50 11.88 8.41 -17.01
CA ALA A 50 11.32 8.18 -15.69
C ALA A 50 10.28 9.25 -15.30
N GLY A 51 10.40 10.47 -15.82
CA GLY A 51 9.41 11.54 -15.67
C GLY A 51 8.07 11.18 -16.32
N TYR A 52 8.09 10.62 -17.53
CA TYR A 52 6.88 10.15 -18.20
C TYR A 52 6.22 9.00 -17.45
N VAL A 53 6.99 8.00 -17.03
CA VAL A 53 6.48 6.86 -16.24
C VAL A 53 5.86 7.35 -14.92
N ARG A 54 6.56 8.22 -14.18
CA ARG A 54 6.04 8.83 -12.94
C ARG A 54 4.72 9.56 -13.17
N THR A 55 4.64 10.37 -14.22
CA THR A 55 3.45 11.18 -14.52
C THR A 55 2.26 10.28 -14.86
N ALA A 56 2.46 9.30 -15.72
CA ALA A 56 1.43 8.36 -16.13
C ALA A 56 0.97 7.43 -14.98
N ALA A 57 1.90 6.90 -14.18
CA ALA A 57 1.56 6.08 -13.01
C ALA A 57 0.71 6.87 -11.99
N ASN A 58 1.03 8.15 -11.77
CA ASN A 58 0.23 9.01 -10.91
C ASN A 58 -1.16 9.30 -11.47
N ALA A 59 -1.27 9.52 -12.78
CA ALA A 59 -2.55 9.73 -13.45
C ALA A 59 -3.44 8.48 -13.34
N TYR A 60 -2.87 7.30 -13.57
CA TYR A 60 -3.57 6.03 -13.41
C TYR A 60 -4.08 5.83 -11.97
N LEU A 61 -3.18 5.96 -10.98
CA LEU A 61 -3.55 5.74 -9.57
C LEU A 61 -4.61 6.74 -9.10
N TRP A 62 -4.53 7.99 -9.54
CA TRP A 62 -5.55 8.99 -9.25
C TRP A 62 -6.93 8.60 -9.81
N GLN A 63 -6.97 8.10 -11.04
CA GLN A 63 -8.20 7.63 -11.66
C GLN A 63 -8.76 6.40 -10.94
N GLN A 64 -7.89 5.44 -10.60
CA GLN A 64 -8.26 4.25 -9.83
C GLN A 64 -8.84 4.64 -8.47
N TYR A 65 -8.17 5.52 -7.73
CA TYR A 65 -8.62 5.94 -6.39
C TYR A 65 -9.94 6.69 -6.42
N LYS A 66 -10.23 7.48 -7.46
CA LYS A 66 -11.54 8.11 -7.63
C LYS A 66 -12.66 7.07 -7.75
N VAL A 67 -12.46 6.05 -8.58
CA VAL A 67 -13.46 5.00 -8.78
C VAL A 67 -13.64 4.19 -7.50
N VAL A 68 -12.53 3.80 -6.86
CA VAL A 68 -12.58 3.04 -5.62
C VAL A 68 -13.19 3.85 -4.46
N ALA A 69 -12.91 5.15 -4.38
CA ALA A 69 -13.56 6.02 -3.39
C ALA A 69 -15.09 6.00 -3.52
N GLY A 70 -15.62 6.01 -4.76
CA GLY A 70 -17.05 5.84 -5.00
C GLY A 70 -17.61 4.52 -4.46
N PHE A 71 -16.89 3.41 -4.69
CA PHE A 71 -17.23 2.10 -4.12
C PHE A 71 -17.22 2.13 -2.58
N PHE A 72 -16.18 2.70 -1.97
CA PHE A 72 -16.05 2.78 -0.51
C PHE A 72 -17.18 3.61 0.11
N VAL A 73 -17.61 4.70 -0.52
CA VAL A 73 -18.76 5.49 -0.07
C VAL A 73 -20.04 4.65 -0.07
N ILE A 74 -20.28 3.87 -1.13
CA ILE A 74 -21.47 3.00 -1.22
C ILE A 74 -21.45 1.95 -0.11
N ILE A 75 -20.33 1.24 0.06
CA ILE A 75 -20.21 0.21 1.10
C ILE A 75 -20.30 0.84 2.50
N PHE A 76 -19.71 2.00 2.72
CA PHE A 76 -19.83 2.73 3.98
C PHE A 76 -21.28 3.03 4.32
N ILE A 77 -22.08 3.51 3.36
CA ILE A 77 -23.52 3.77 3.57
C ILE A 77 -24.27 2.48 3.92
N LEU A 78 -24.00 1.38 3.22
CA LEU A 78 -24.63 0.09 3.51
C LEU A 78 -24.27 -0.42 4.92
N LEU A 79 -22.99 -0.35 5.29
CA LEU A 79 -22.54 -0.70 6.63
C LEU A 79 -23.11 0.24 7.70
N ALA A 80 -23.27 1.52 7.40
CA ALA A 80 -23.89 2.49 8.30
C ALA A 80 -25.38 2.20 8.50
N ILE A 81 -26.12 1.83 7.46
CA ILE A 81 -27.52 1.37 7.58
C ILE A 81 -27.59 0.11 8.44
N ALA A 82 -26.69 -0.85 8.23
CA ALA A 82 -26.65 -2.08 9.04
C ALA A 82 -26.32 -1.79 10.51
N ALA A 83 -25.40 -0.86 10.78
CA ALA A 83 -24.93 -0.56 12.13
C ALA A 83 -25.86 0.38 12.91
N PHE A 84 -26.43 1.40 12.27
CA PHE A 84 -27.25 2.43 12.92
C PHE A 84 -28.75 2.28 12.67
N GLY A 85 -29.16 1.73 11.52
CA GLY A 85 -30.57 1.60 11.15
C GLY A 85 -31.17 0.26 11.57
N LEU A 86 -30.46 -0.84 11.31
CA LEU A 86 -30.92 -2.20 11.63
C LEU A 86 -30.37 -2.73 12.95
N GLU A 87 -29.33 -2.08 13.50
CA GLU A 87 -28.63 -2.48 14.74
C GLU A 87 -28.10 -3.92 14.72
N VAL A 88 -27.80 -4.45 13.53
CA VAL A 88 -27.27 -5.82 13.34
C VAL A 88 -25.74 -5.87 13.36
N GLN A 89 -25.07 -4.73 13.46
CA GLN A 89 -23.61 -4.58 13.45
C GLN A 89 -23.14 -3.54 14.46
N SER A 90 -21.87 -3.65 14.88
CA SER A 90 -21.24 -2.64 15.73
C SER A 90 -21.18 -1.28 15.03
N LYS A 91 -21.49 -0.20 15.76
CA LYS A 91 -21.48 1.19 15.29
C LYS A 91 -20.12 1.64 14.72
N TRP A 92 -19.06 0.92 15.06
CA TRP A 92 -17.69 1.20 14.64
C TRP A 92 -17.29 0.52 13.33
N VAL A 93 -18.06 -0.48 12.88
CA VAL A 93 -17.76 -1.26 11.66
C VAL A 93 -17.61 -0.39 10.41
N PRO A 94 -18.49 0.59 10.11
CA PRO A 94 -18.33 1.43 8.92
C PRO A 94 -17.01 2.21 8.92
N PHE A 95 -16.58 2.66 10.09
CA PHE A 95 -15.35 3.42 10.26
C PHE A 95 -14.11 2.53 10.17
N ALA A 96 -14.13 1.35 10.81
CA ALA A 96 -13.04 0.38 10.71
C ALA A 96 -12.82 -0.10 9.27
N PHE A 97 -13.91 -0.30 8.51
CA PHE A 97 -13.85 -0.60 7.08
C PHE A 97 -13.15 0.53 6.30
N LEU A 98 -13.53 1.78 6.55
CA LEU A 98 -12.98 2.93 5.82
C LEU A 98 -11.49 3.15 6.12
N THR A 99 -11.08 3.03 7.38
CA THR A 99 -9.65 3.17 7.75
C THR A 99 -8.81 2.04 7.16
N GLY A 100 -9.31 0.81 7.12
CA GLY A 100 -8.58 -0.30 6.51
C GLY A 100 -8.32 -0.10 5.02
N GLY A 101 -9.33 0.37 4.29
CA GLY A 101 -9.13 0.76 2.89
C GLY A 101 -8.17 1.93 2.72
N PHE A 102 -8.21 2.90 3.63
CA PHE A 102 -7.30 4.04 3.62
C PHE A 102 -5.84 3.60 3.83
N PHE A 103 -5.55 2.78 4.84
CA PHE A 103 -4.19 2.31 5.11
C PHE A 103 -3.65 1.38 4.02
N SER A 104 -4.49 0.50 3.46
CA SER A 104 -4.14 -0.31 2.28
C SER A 104 -3.81 0.58 1.07
N GLY A 105 -4.64 1.59 0.80
CA GLY A 105 -4.38 2.57 -0.25
C GLY A 105 -3.08 3.33 -0.03
N LEU A 106 -2.87 3.83 1.19
CA LEU A 106 -1.64 4.54 1.55
C LEU A 106 -0.40 3.67 1.36
N ALA A 107 -0.45 2.38 1.72
CA ALA A 107 0.63 1.43 1.52
C ALA A 107 0.96 1.25 0.02
N GLY A 108 -0.06 1.00 -0.81
CA GLY A 108 0.10 0.88 -2.26
C GLY A 108 0.64 2.17 -2.90
N TRP A 109 0.18 3.34 -2.46
CA TRP A 109 0.68 4.63 -2.92
C TRP A 109 2.15 4.85 -2.56
N CYS A 110 2.55 4.60 -1.31
CA CYS A 110 3.94 4.69 -0.86
C CYS A 110 4.85 3.74 -1.65
N GLY A 111 4.40 2.51 -1.89
CA GLY A 111 5.09 1.52 -2.70
C GLY A 111 5.34 2.02 -4.13
N MET A 112 4.28 2.43 -4.84
CA MET A 112 4.37 2.94 -6.20
C MET A 112 5.29 4.16 -6.28
N LYS A 113 5.14 5.13 -5.38
CA LYS A 113 6.00 6.32 -5.37
C LYS A 113 7.45 5.89 -5.24
N THR A 114 7.77 5.03 -4.28
CA THR A 114 9.14 4.54 -4.10
C THR A 114 9.67 3.86 -5.36
N ALA A 115 8.91 2.95 -5.97
CA ALA A 115 9.33 2.23 -7.18
C ALA A 115 9.57 3.16 -8.38
N THR A 116 8.66 4.10 -8.64
CA THR A 116 8.80 5.05 -9.76
C THR A 116 9.99 6.00 -9.60
N TRP A 117 10.41 6.32 -8.36
CA TRP A 117 11.63 7.08 -8.10
C TRP A 117 12.89 6.20 -8.14
N ALA A 118 12.79 4.92 -7.79
CA ALA A 118 13.92 4.00 -7.74
C ALA A 118 14.37 3.50 -9.12
N SER A 119 13.48 3.34 -10.11
CA SER A 119 13.79 2.72 -11.41
C SER A 119 14.99 3.34 -12.13
N SER A 120 14.98 4.65 -12.36
CA SER A 120 16.10 5.39 -13.00
C SER A 120 17.40 5.30 -12.20
N ARG A 121 17.31 5.34 -10.87
CA ARG A 121 18.47 5.24 -9.97
C ARG A 121 19.09 3.86 -9.99
N THR A 122 18.26 2.82 -10.07
CA THR A 122 18.71 1.43 -10.24
C THR A 122 19.43 1.26 -11.57
N ALA A 123 18.90 1.82 -12.65
CA ALA A 123 19.53 1.78 -13.97
C ALA A 123 20.89 2.51 -13.98
N GLU A 124 20.98 3.70 -13.37
CA GLU A 124 22.24 4.43 -13.25
C GLU A 124 23.26 3.67 -12.39
N ALA A 125 22.84 3.12 -11.25
CA ALA A 125 23.71 2.34 -10.37
C ALA A 125 24.22 1.05 -11.03
N ALA A 126 23.41 0.43 -11.88
CA ALA A 126 23.79 -0.77 -12.62
C ALA A 126 24.93 -0.53 -13.62
N LYS A 127 25.14 0.70 -14.10
CA LYS A 127 26.31 1.06 -14.94
C LYS A 127 27.63 0.92 -14.19
N ASN A 128 27.62 1.12 -12.88
CA ASN A 128 28.83 1.00 -12.05
C ASN A 128 29.06 -0.45 -11.60
N SER A 129 28.00 -1.13 -11.14
CA SER A 129 28.04 -2.57 -10.85
C SER A 129 26.64 -3.14 -10.62
N LEU A 130 26.49 -4.44 -10.84
CA LEU A 130 25.27 -5.18 -10.50
C LEU A 130 24.90 -5.06 -9.01
N ASN A 131 25.90 -5.12 -8.11
CA ASN A 131 25.67 -5.01 -6.67
C ASN A 131 25.11 -3.63 -6.27
N GLN A 132 25.61 -2.54 -6.88
CA GLN A 132 25.06 -1.21 -6.63
C GLN A 132 23.61 -1.08 -7.11
N GLY A 133 23.30 -1.57 -8.31
CA GLY A 133 21.93 -1.63 -8.81
C GLY A 133 21.01 -2.43 -7.87
N LEU A 134 21.46 -3.61 -7.45
CA LEU A 134 20.73 -4.46 -6.51
C LEU A 134 20.47 -3.77 -5.16
N GLN A 135 21.44 -3.04 -4.60
CA GLN A 135 21.24 -2.34 -3.33
C GLN A 135 20.18 -1.24 -3.43
N VAL A 136 20.13 -0.50 -4.54
CA VAL A 136 19.09 0.52 -4.77
C VAL A 136 17.71 -0.14 -4.90
N ALA A 137 17.60 -1.17 -5.73
CA ALA A 137 16.37 -1.92 -5.95
C ALA A 137 15.86 -2.58 -4.65
N PHE A 138 16.76 -3.24 -3.89
CA PHE A 138 16.41 -3.91 -2.65
C PHE A 138 15.98 -2.94 -1.57
N ARG A 139 16.64 -1.77 -1.45
CA ARG A 139 16.21 -0.71 -0.53
C ARG A 139 14.82 -0.20 -0.91
N SER A 140 14.54 0.01 -2.19
CA SER A 140 13.20 0.38 -2.67
C SER A 140 12.14 -0.67 -2.29
N GLY A 141 12.42 -1.95 -2.53
CA GLY A 141 11.52 -3.04 -2.13
C GLY A 141 11.32 -3.12 -0.61
N ALA A 142 12.37 -2.87 0.18
CA ALA A 142 12.27 -2.82 1.63
C ALA A 142 11.36 -1.69 2.13
N VAL A 143 11.36 -0.51 1.47
CA VAL A 143 10.42 0.58 1.79
C VAL A 143 8.98 0.09 1.65
N MET A 144 8.65 -0.60 0.55
CA MET A 144 7.31 -1.14 0.33
C MET A 144 6.93 -2.11 1.46
N GLY A 145 7.73 -3.17 1.69
CA GLY A 145 7.42 -4.18 2.70
C GLY A 145 7.30 -3.63 4.12
N LEU A 146 8.21 -2.75 4.52
CA LEU A 146 8.17 -2.10 5.84
C LEU A 146 7.00 -1.14 5.98
N THR A 147 6.57 -0.49 4.90
CA THR A 147 5.37 0.37 4.91
C THR A 147 4.11 -0.46 5.09
N VAL A 148 3.96 -1.58 4.38
CA VAL A 148 2.80 -2.48 4.52
C VAL A 148 2.69 -2.99 5.96
N VAL A 149 3.79 -3.55 6.48
CA VAL A 149 3.81 -4.11 7.85
C VAL A 149 3.62 -3.01 8.89
N GLY A 150 4.28 -1.85 8.72
CA GLY A 150 4.19 -0.72 9.63
C GLY A 150 2.78 -0.15 9.71
N LEU A 151 2.15 0.16 8.57
CA LEU A 151 0.79 0.71 8.52
C LEU A 151 -0.25 -0.30 9.00
N GLY A 152 -0.16 -1.56 8.57
CA GLY A 152 -1.12 -2.60 8.96
C GLY A 152 -1.09 -2.88 10.46
N LEU A 153 0.11 -3.00 11.05
CA LEU A 153 0.25 -3.23 12.49
C LEU A 153 -0.17 -2.00 13.30
N LEU A 154 0.15 -0.80 12.82
CA LEU A 154 -0.27 0.46 13.46
C LEU A 154 -1.79 0.59 13.49
N ASP A 155 -2.49 0.27 12.39
CA ASP A 155 -3.95 0.36 12.31
C ASP A 155 -4.64 -0.63 13.26
N ILE A 156 -4.18 -1.89 13.30
CA ILE A 156 -4.64 -2.90 14.25
C ILE A 156 -4.44 -2.41 15.70
N CYS A 157 -3.27 -1.86 16.01
CA CYS A 157 -2.97 -1.38 17.36
C CYS A 157 -3.81 -0.16 17.75
N MET A 158 -4.05 0.77 16.81
CA MET A 158 -4.90 1.93 17.01
C MET A 158 -6.35 1.53 17.24
N TRP A 159 -6.93 0.67 16.40
CA TRP A 159 -8.30 0.22 16.58
C TRP A 159 -8.50 -0.57 17.86
N PHE A 160 -7.56 -1.45 18.21
CA PHE A 160 -7.62 -2.14 19.50
C PHE A 160 -7.62 -1.15 20.66
N ALA A 161 -6.72 -0.16 20.66
CA ALA A 161 -6.64 0.86 21.71
C ALA A 161 -7.91 1.72 21.79
N ILE A 162 -8.48 2.11 20.65
CA ILE A 162 -9.71 2.88 20.58
C ILE A 162 -10.87 2.07 21.16
N LEU A 163 -11.08 0.85 20.68
CA LEU A 163 -12.23 0.03 21.06
C LEU A 163 -12.16 -0.49 22.49
N TYR A 164 -10.95 -0.78 22.98
CA TYR A 164 -10.76 -1.36 24.31
C TYR A 164 -10.61 -0.30 25.41
N TRP A 165 -9.77 0.73 25.21
CA TRP A 165 -9.50 1.74 26.24
C TRP A 165 -10.32 3.01 26.06
N VAL A 166 -10.27 3.62 24.87
CA VAL A 166 -10.84 4.95 24.65
C VAL A 166 -12.35 4.94 24.80
N ILE A 167 -13.02 3.97 24.19
CA ILE A 167 -14.48 3.80 24.31
C ILE A 167 -14.90 3.49 25.75
N GLY A 168 -14.07 2.73 26.47
CA GLY A 168 -14.24 2.46 27.90
C GLY A 168 -14.27 3.74 28.75
N TRP A 169 -13.48 4.75 28.39
CA TRP A 169 -13.50 6.06 29.07
C TRP A 169 -14.80 6.83 28.87
N PHE A 170 -15.53 6.56 27.78
CA PHE A 170 -16.85 7.15 27.51
C PHE A 170 -18.01 6.33 28.09
N GLY A 171 -17.74 5.32 28.92
CA GLY A 171 -18.75 4.52 29.61
C GLY A 171 -19.36 3.40 28.76
N TYR A 172 -18.79 3.12 27.58
CA TYR A 172 -19.17 2.00 26.73
C TYR A 172 -18.17 0.87 26.92
N THR A 173 -18.65 -0.34 27.21
CA THR A 173 -17.79 -1.52 27.31
C THR A 173 -18.13 -2.51 26.20
N MET A 174 -17.11 -2.93 25.45
CA MET A 174 -17.22 -3.98 24.45
C MET A 174 -16.49 -5.21 24.97
N THR A 175 -17.06 -6.40 24.73
CA THR A 175 -16.36 -7.65 25.00
C THR A 175 -15.21 -7.84 24.00
N LEU A 176 -14.20 -8.63 24.37
CA LEU A 176 -13.08 -8.93 23.48
C LEU A 176 -13.54 -9.56 22.15
N GLU A 177 -14.60 -10.37 22.20
CA GLU A 177 -15.27 -10.93 21.02
C GLU A 177 -15.81 -9.84 20.10
N GLN A 178 -16.56 -8.87 20.64
CA GLN A 178 -17.11 -7.76 19.86
C GLN A 178 -16.03 -6.87 19.24
N ILE A 179 -14.94 -6.63 19.96
CA ILE A 179 -13.78 -5.88 19.45
C ILE A 179 -13.15 -6.64 18.29
N THR A 180 -12.90 -7.93 18.46
CA THR A 180 -12.28 -8.78 17.43
C THR A 180 -13.13 -8.86 16.17
N VAL A 181 -14.45 -9.05 16.31
CA VAL A 181 -15.40 -9.06 15.18
C VAL A 181 -15.43 -7.70 14.48
N THR A 182 -15.40 -6.58 15.23
CA THR A 182 -15.34 -5.23 14.64
C THR A 182 -14.04 -5.03 13.86
N MET A 183 -12.90 -5.52 14.38
CA MET A 183 -11.60 -5.42 13.73
C MET A 183 -11.48 -6.30 12.47
N LEU A 184 -12.26 -7.37 12.33
CA LEU A 184 -12.32 -8.13 11.07
C LEU A 184 -12.83 -7.26 9.90
N CYS A 185 -13.68 -6.27 10.17
CA CYS A 185 -14.18 -5.36 9.14
C CYS A 185 -13.08 -4.41 8.61
N PHE A 186 -12.02 -4.15 9.39
CA PHE A 186 -10.82 -3.50 8.87
C PHE A 186 -10.18 -4.33 7.76
N GLY A 187 -10.02 -5.64 7.97
CA GLY A 187 -9.47 -6.57 6.99
C GLY A 187 -10.31 -6.63 5.72
N MET A 188 -11.63 -6.50 5.84
CA MET A 188 -12.54 -6.38 4.70
C MET A 188 -12.30 -5.09 3.90
N GLY A 189 -12.11 -3.96 4.58
CA GLY A 189 -11.77 -2.68 3.94
C GLY A 189 -10.44 -2.74 3.19
N ALA A 190 -9.39 -3.18 3.87
CA ALA A 190 -8.07 -3.38 3.26
C ALA A 190 -8.13 -4.32 2.05
N SER A 191 -8.78 -5.48 2.19
CA SER A 191 -8.92 -6.45 1.10
C SER A 191 -9.72 -5.92 -0.09
N SER A 192 -10.73 -5.07 0.16
CA SER A 192 -11.51 -4.44 -0.91
C SER A 192 -10.65 -3.48 -1.72
N GLN A 193 -9.86 -2.64 -1.05
CA GLN A 193 -8.90 -1.76 -1.73
C GLN A 193 -7.85 -2.57 -2.50
N ALA A 194 -7.27 -3.60 -1.88
CA ALA A 194 -6.30 -4.51 -2.50
C ALA A 194 -6.85 -5.19 -3.76
N LEU A 195 -8.14 -5.59 -3.74
CA LEU A 195 -8.80 -6.21 -4.89
C LEU A 195 -8.83 -5.27 -6.09
N PHE A 196 -9.31 -4.04 -5.90
CA PHE A 196 -9.35 -3.06 -6.99
C PHE A 196 -7.96 -2.63 -7.45
N ALA A 197 -7.01 -2.51 -6.50
CA ALA A 197 -5.63 -2.19 -6.79
C ALA A 197 -5.00 -3.25 -7.71
N ARG A 198 -5.06 -4.52 -7.30
CA ARG A 198 -4.47 -5.66 -8.04
C ARG A 198 -5.16 -5.96 -9.35
N VAL A 199 -6.49 -6.00 -9.36
CA VAL A 199 -7.23 -6.33 -10.59
C VAL A 199 -7.11 -5.21 -11.61
N GLY A 200 -7.32 -3.95 -11.20
CA GLY A 200 -7.18 -2.82 -12.10
C GLY A 200 -5.76 -2.71 -12.64
N GLY A 201 -4.77 -2.69 -11.75
CA GLY A 201 -3.36 -2.59 -12.12
C GLY A 201 -2.89 -3.78 -12.95
N GLY A 202 -3.35 -4.99 -12.62
CA GLY A 202 -3.09 -6.23 -13.35
C GLY A 202 -3.62 -6.22 -14.79
N ILE A 203 -4.84 -5.71 -15.00
CA ILE A 203 -5.40 -5.54 -16.34
C ILE A 203 -4.58 -4.50 -17.14
N TYR A 204 -4.21 -3.39 -16.50
CA TYR A 204 -3.42 -2.34 -17.15
C TYR A 204 -2.03 -2.87 -17.56
N THR A 205 -1.30 -3.49 -16.64
CA THR A 205 0.06 -4.00 -16.91
C THR A 205 0.03 -5.09 -17.97
N LYS A 206 -0.80 -6.12 -17.81
CA LYS A 206 -0.81 -7.25 -18.75
C LYS A 206 -1.40 -6.91 -20.11
N GLY A 207 -2.30 -5.92 -20.18
CA GLY A 207 -2.74 -5.37 -21.46
C GLY A 207 -1.61 -4.67 -22.22
N ALA A 208 -0.74 -3.96 -21.51
CA ALA A 208 0.40 -3.25 -22.12
C ALA A 208 1.56 -4.19 -22.47
N ASP A 209 1.99 -5.02 -21.52
CA ASP A 209 3.05 -6.03 -21.62
C ASP A 209 2.83 -6.95 -22.84
N VAL A 210 1.68 -7.62 -22.91
CA VAL A 210 1.36 -8.54 -24.03
C VAL A 210 1.32 -7.81 -25.37
N GLY A 211 0.80 -6.57 -25.41
CA GLY A 211 0.76 -5.78 -26.64
C GLY A 211 2.15 -5.33 -27.09
N ALA A 212 3.00 -4.90 -26.14
CA ALA A 212 4.36 -4.46 -26.40
C ALA A 212 5.21 -5.63 -26.92
N ASP A 213 5.16 -6.76 -26.26
CA ASP A 213 6.01 -7.91 -26.55
C ASP A 213 5.64 -8.63 -27.84
N LEU A 214 4.34 -8.86 -28.09
CA LEU A 214 3.92 -9.57 -29.30
C LEU A 214 4.25 -8.74 -30.55
N VAL A 215 3.86 -7.47 -30.59
CA VAL A 215 4.10 -6.63 -31.77
C VAL A 215 5.58 -6.30 -31.91
N GLY A 216 6.27 -6.00 -30.80
CA GLY A 216 7.69 -5.64 -30.80
C GLY A 216 8.59 -6.82 -31.18
N LYS A 217 8.57 -7.89 -30.38
CA LYS A 217 9.54 -8.99 -30.49
C LYS A 217 9.16 -9.97 -31.59
N VAL A 218 7.88 -10.30 -31.75
CA VAL A 218 7.44 -11.37 -32.66
C VAL A 218 7.15 -10.85 -34.06
N GLU A 219 6.42 -9.74 -34.19
CA GLU A 219 6.03 -9.22 -35.51
C GLU A 219 7.08 -8.30 -36.13
N ALA A 220 7.55 -7.30 -35.38
CA ALA A 220 8.50 -6.30 -35.88
C ALA A 220 9.97 -6.72 -35.74
N GLY A 221 10.28 -7.72 -34.91
CA GLY A 221 11.63 -8.19 -34.66
C GLY A 221 12.55 -7.16 -34.00
N ILE A 222 11.99 -6.22 -33.23
CA ILE A 222 12.75 -5.25 -32.43
C ILE A 222 12.98 -5.78 -31.01
N PRO A 223 14.04 -5.31 -30.32
CA PRO A 223 14.28 -5.69 -28.93
C PRO A 223 13.11 -5.38 -28.00
N GLU A 224 13.08 -6.08 -26.86
CA GLU A 224 12.22 -5.75 -25.72
C GLU A 224 12.57 -4.35 -25.17
N ASP A 225 11.57 -3.62 -24.67
CA ASP A 225 11.68 -2.22 -24.21
C ASP A 225 12.24 -1.23 -25.25
N ASP A 226 12.16 -1.55 -26.55
CA ASP A 226 12.69 -0.66 -27.58
C ASP A 226 11.91 0.67 -27.64
N PRO A 227 12.58 1.84 -27.64
CA PRO A 227 11.93 3.15 -27.60
C PRO A 227 11.08 3.47 -28.85
N ARG A 228 11.17 2.68 -29.92
CA ARG A 228 10.31 2.78 -31.11
C ARG A 228 8.93 2.18 -30.89
N ASN A 229 8.77 1.32 -29.88
CA ASN A 229 7.51 0.69 -29.56
C ASN A 229 6.65 1.61 -28.67
N PRO A 230 5.48 2.06 -29.14
CA PRO A 230 4.65 3.02 -28.39
C PRO A 230 4.06 2.44 -27.09
N ALA A 231 4.04 1.11 -26.93
CA ALA A 231 3.47 0.46 -25.75
C ALA A 231 4.43 0.43 -24.55
N VAL A 232 5.74 0.65 -24.73
CA VAL A 232 6.77 0.45 -23.69
C VAL A 232 6.58 1.37 -22.48
N ILE A 233 6.13 2.62 -22.68
CA ILE A 233 5.81 3.51 -21.56
C ILE A 233 4.62 2.98 -20.77
N ALA A 234 3.59 2.44 -21.44
CA ALA A 234 2.44 1.86 -20.76
C ALA A 234 2.82 0.60 -19.98
N ASP A 235 3.71 -0.23 -20.53
CA ASP A 235 4.25 -1.42 -19.89
C ASP A 235 5.01 -1.07 -18.60
N ASN A 236 6.00 -0.18 -18.70
CA ASN A 236 6.77 0.31 -17.55
C ASN A 236 5.90 1.03 -16.50
N VAL A 237 4.82 1.69 -16.91
CA VAL A 237 3.81 2.23 -15.98
C VAL A 237 3.05 1.09 -15.30
N GLY A 238 2.69 0.07 -16.08
CA GLY A 238 2.07 -1.19 -15.66
C GLY A 238 2.75 -1.83 -14.48
N ASP A 239 4.07 -2.01 -14.54
CA ASP A 239 4.87 -2.58 -13.45
C ASP A 239 4.69 -1.82 -12.13
N ASN A 240 4.60 -0.49 -12.19
CA ASN A 240 4.46 0.34 -11.00
C ASN A 240 3.02 0.32 -10.45
N VAL A 241 2.01 0.20 -11.32
CA VAL A 241 0.59 0.27 -10.91
C VAL A 241 -0.03 -1.09 -10.57
N GLY A 242 0.41 -2.16 -11.21
CA GLY A 242 0.00 -3.53 -10.91
C GLY A 242 0.92 -4.17 -9.90
N ASP A 243 2.17 -4.39 -10.30
CA ASP A 243 3.10 -5.28 -9.59
C ASP A 243 3.66 -4.67 -8.31
N VAL A 244 3.58 -3.35 -8.15
CA VAL A 244 3.96 -2.65 -6.92
C VAL A 244 2.74 -2.20 -6.14
N ALA A 245 1.93 -1.30 -6.70
CA ALA A 245 0.82 -0.70 -5.95
C ALA A 245 -0.26 -1.72 -5.57
N GLY A 246 -0.55 -2.66 -6.47
CA GLY A 246 -1.48 -3.76 -6.21
C GLY A 246 -0.94 -4.75 -5.19
N MET A 247 0.33 -5.15 -5.29
CA MET A 247 0.96 -6.06 -4.33
C MET A 247 1.12 -5.47 -2.92
N GLY A 248 1.34 -4.16 -2.84
CA GLY A 248 1.49 -3.46 -1.56
C GLY A 248 0.16 -3.13 -0.86
N ALA A 249 -0.96 -3.17 -1.57
CA ALA A 249 -2.29 -2.89 -1.05
C ALA A 249 -2.94 -4.14 -0.43
#